data_AF-A0A0B7AEE7-F1
#
_entry.id   AF-A0A0B7AEE7-F1
#
_cell.length_a   1.000
_cell.length_b   1.000
_cell.length_c   1.000
_cell.angle_alpha   90.00
_cell.angle_beta   90.00
_cell.angle_gamma   90.00
#
_symmetry.space_group_name_H-M   'P 1'
#
loop_
_entity.id
_entity.type
_entity.pdbx_description
1 polymer ?
#
loop_
_entity_poly.entity_id
_entity_poly.type
_entity_poly.pdbx_seq_one_letter_code
_entity_poly.pdbx_strand_id
1 'polypeptide(L)' 'MDIIATSQWLDACSETVSQVLGMPQSSITVETQRLGGGFGGKIFYSPPIAGMCSLAAYVTKSPVLLNLDLH' A
#
# COMPACT_ATOMS: atom_id res chain seq x y z
N MET A 1 0.89 11.28 3.15
CA MET A 1 1.12 10.43 1.98
C MET A 1 -0.12 9.59 1.82
N ASP A 2 -0.75 9.71 0.67
CA ASP A 2 -2.10 9.20 0.46
C ASP A 2 -2.02 7.99 -0.48
N ILE A 3 -2.59 6.88 -0.06
CA ILE A 3 -2.40 5.57 -0.69
C ILE A 3 -3.75 4.91 -0.88
N ILE A 4 -4.03 4.49 -2.10
CA ILE A 4 -5.17 3.63 -2.40
C ILE A 4 -4.65 2.21 -2.58
N ALA A 5 -5.05 1.32 -1.69
CA ALA A 5 -4.63 -0.08 -1.73
C ALA A 5 -5.83 -1.02 -1.74
N THR A 6 -5.75 -2.13 -2.47
CA THR A 6 -6.70 -3.23 -2.33
C THR A 6 -6.23 -4.16 -1.21
N SER A 7 -6.56 -3.81 0.03
CA SER A 7 -6.12 -4.54 1.23
C SER A 7 -7.31 -4.88 2.13
N GLN A 8 -7.24 -6.04 2.79
CA GLN A 8 -8.17 -6.40 3.87
C GLN A 8 -7.65 -5.95 5.25
N TRP A 9 -6.41 -5.42 5.32
CA TRP A 9 -5.80 -4.91 6.54
C TRP A 9 -5.02 -3.62 6.25
N LEU A 10 -5.71 -2.49 6.45
CA LEU A 10 -5.16 -1.17 6.10
C LEU A 10 -4.09 -0.72 7.09
N ASP A 11 -4.24 -1.05 8.38
CA ASP A 11 -3.25 -0.71 9.40
C ASP A 11 -1.88 -1.31 9.06
N ALA A 12 -1.84 -2.58 8.66
CA ALA A 12 -0.60 -3.23 8.22
C ALA A 12 0.03 -2.56 6.99
N CYS A 13 -0.78 -2.07 6.05
CA CYS A 13 -0.28 -1.26 4.93
C CYS A 13 0.34 0.05 5.43
N SER A 14 -0.34 0.78 6.31
CA SER A 14 0.16 2.06 6.85
C SER A 14 1.44 1.89 7.68
N GLU A 15 1.51 0.82 8.48
CA GLU A 15 2.70 0.45 9.26
C GLU A 15 3.87 0.08 8.34
N THR A 16 3.63 -0.77 7.34
CA THR A 16 4.66 -1.17 6.37
C THR A 16 5.21 0.05 5.63
N VAL A 17 4.35 0.97 5.20
CA VAL A 17 4.79 2.19 4.50
C VAL A 17 5.57 3.11 5.44
N SER A 18 5.12 3.27 6.68
CA SER A 18 5.82 4.02 7.73
C SER A 18 7.25 3.51 7.91
N GLN A 19 7.42 2.19 8.01
CA GLN A 19 8.73 1.54 8.14
C GLN A 19 9.58 1.70 6.87
N VAL A 20 9.02 1.52 5.67
CA VAL A 20 9.75 1.61 4.40
C VAL A 20 10.24 3.04 4.12
N LEU A 21 9.44 4.06 4.42
CA LEU A 21 9.77 5.46 4.15
C LEU A 21 10.46 6.18 5.31
N GLY A 22 10.48 5.59 6.50
CA GLY A 22 10.95 6.25 7.72
C GLY A 22 10.10 7.47 8.10
N MET A 23 8.81 7.45 7.77
CA MET A 23 7.86 8.54 8.05
C MET A 23 6.94 8.16 9.21
N PRO A 24 6.46 9.12 10.03
CA PRO A 24 5.46 8.83 11.05
C PRO A 24 4.19 8.25 10.43
N GLN A 25 3.64 7.18 11.01
CA GLN A 25 2.39 6.56 10.55
C GLN A 25 1.22 7.56 10.51
N SER A 26 1.20 8.55 11.41
CA SER A 26 0.20 9.64 11.42
C SER A 26 0.24 10.54 10.18
N SER A 27 1.33 10.52 9.42
CA SER A 27 1.47 11.25 8.16
C SER A 27 1.05 10.43 6.93
N ILE A 28 0.57 9.20 7.14
CA ILE A 28 0.19 8.25 6.09
C ILE A 28 -1.30 7.95 6.19
N THR A 29 -2.01 8.09 5.09
CA THR A 29 -3.42 7.74 4.97
C THR A 29 -3.56 6.65 3.92
N VAL A 30 -4.15 5.52 4.33
CA VAL A 30 -4.43 4.39 3.43
C VAL A 30 -5.94 4.25 3.33
N GLU A 31 -6.45 4.14 2.11
CA GLU A 31 -7.87 3.93 1.83
C GLU A 31 -8.08 2.75 0.89
N THR A 32 -9.23 2.09 1.04
CA THR A 32 -9.67 1.02 0.15
C THR A 32 -11.08 1.34 -0.33
N GLN A 33 -11.25 1.56 -1.63
CA GLN A 33 -12.57 1.82 -2.22
C GLN A 33 -13.36 0.53 -2.46
N ARG A 34 -12.73 -0.46 -3.10
CA ARG A 34 -13.28 -1.80 -3.37
C ARG A 34 -12.14 -2.81 -3.52
N LEU A 35 -12.36 -4.04 -3.08
CA LEU A 35 -11.35 -5.11 -3.13
C LEU A 35 -11.33 -5.87 -4.46
N GLY A 36 -12.51 -6.15 -5.05
CA GLY A 36 -12.61 -7.01 -6.24
C GLY A 36 -12.22 -8.47 -5.97
N GLY A 37 -12.64 -9.03 -4.83
CA GLY A 37 -12.22 -10.36 -4.38
C GLY A 37 -10.98 -10.31 -3.49
N GLY A 38 -11.01 -11.08 -2.40
CA GLY A 38 -9.96 -11.11 -1.37
C GLY A 38 -9.68 -12.53 -0.88
N PHE A 39 -10.72 -13.25 -0.42
CA PHE A 39 -10.63 -14.65 0.04
C PHE A 39 -9.44 -14.91 1.01
N GLY A 40 -9.05 -13.92 1.82
CA GLY A 40 -7.88 -13.98 2.71
C GLY A 40 -6.55 -13.57 2.05
N GLY A 41 -6.43 -13.62 0.73
CA GLY A 41 -5.20 -13.32 -0.01
C GLY A 41 -4.75 -11.86 0.02
N LYS A 42 -5.57 -10.92 0.50
CA LYS A 42 -5.23 -9.49 0.60
C LYS A 42 -4.97 -9.01 2.02
N ILE A 43 -4.69 -9.92 2.97
CA ILE A 43 -4.29 -9.58 4.35
C ILE A 43 -2.78 -9.33 4.42
N PHE A 44 -1.98 -10.34 4.03
CA PHE A 44 -0.52 -10.30 4.18
C PHE A 44 0.24 -9.92 2.91
N TYR A 45 -0.36 -10.14 1.74
CA TYR A 45 0.30 -9.86 0.46
C TYR A 45 0.16 -8.41 0.01
N SER A 46 -0.87 -7.67 0.46
CA SER A 46 -1.08 -6.26 0.10
C SER A 46 -0.13 -5.26 0.79
N PRO A 47 0.23 -5.40 2.08
CA PRO A 47 1.15 -4.47 2.75
C PRO A 47 2.52 -4.27 2.09
N PRO A 48 3.29 -5.33 1.72
CA PRO A 48 4.59 -5.12 1.06
C PRO A 48 4.44 -4.45 -0.32
N ILE A 49 3.35 -4.71 -1.04
CA ILE A 49 3.04 -4.07 -2.31
C ILE A 49 2.78 -2.57 -2.13
N ALA A 50 2.01 -2.20 -1.10
CA ALA A 50 1.79 -0.79 -0.75
C ALA A 50 3.11 -0.08 -0.41
N GLY A 51 3.99 -0.74 0.35
CA GLY A 51 5.33 -0.25 0.66
C GLY A 51 6.19 0.02 -0.58
N MET A 52 6.29 -0.95 -1.49
CA MET A 52 7.06 -0.80 -2.74
C MET A 52 6.50 0.31 -3.65
N CYS A 53 5.17 0.36 -3.81
CA CYS A 53 4.52 1.42 -4.59
C CYS A 53 4.77 2.80 -3.97
N SER A 54 4.75 2.88 -2.64
CA SER A 54 5.00 4.12 -1.91
C SER A 54 6.45 4.58 -2.03
N LEU A 55 7.40 3.65 -1.94
CA LEU A 55 8.82 3.93 -2.17
C LEU A 55 9.07 4.43 -3.58
N ALA A 56 8.47 3.79 -4.59
CA ALA A 56 8.57 4.23 -5.98
C ALA A 56 8.07 5.67 -6.13
N ALA A 57 6.86 5.98 -5.64
CA ALA A 57 6.31 7.34 -5.68
C ALA A 57 7.19 8.36 -4.93
N TYR A 58 7.76 7.95 -3.79
CA TYR A 58 8.62 8.80 -2.98
C TYR A 58 9.93 9.15 -3.69
N VAL A 59 10.52 8.19 -4.40
CA VAL A 59 11.78 8.38 -5.16
C VAL A 59 11.54 9.15 -6.46
N THR A 60 10.50 8.80 -7.23
CA THR A 60 10.23 9.44 -8.52
C THR A 60 9.58 10.82 -8.41
N LYS A 61 9.09 11.19 -7.21
CA LYS A 61 8.35 12.44 -6.96
C LYS A 61 7.11 12.57 -7.85
N SER A 62 6.49 11.44 -8.18
CA SER A 62 5.30 11.36 -9.02
C SER A 62 4.32 10.31 -8.47
N PRO A 63 3.01 10.44 -8.71
CA PRO A 63 2.07 9.37 -8.41
C PRO A 63 2.46 8.07 -9.14
N VAL A 64 2.38 6.94 -8.46
CA VAL A 64 2.69 5.61 -9.01
C VAL A 64 1.50 4.68 -8.77
N LEU A 65 1.16 3.90 -9.79
CA LEU A 65 0.21 2.80 -9.71
C LEU A 65 0.99 1.49 -9.87
N LEU A 66 0.82 0.58 -8.91
CA LEU A 66 1.37 -0.78 -9.02
C LEU A 66 0.21 -1.78 -9.09
N ASN A 67 0.11 -2.47 -10.22
CA ASN A 67 -0.81 -3.57 -10.43
C ASN A 67 0.00 -4.82 -10.76
N LEU A 68 -0.23 -5.90 -10.02
CA LEU A 68 0.45 -7.17 -10.26
C LEU A 68 -0.26 -7.93 -11.38
N ASP A 69 0.54 -8.55 -12.23
CA ASP A 69 0.03 -9.49 -13.21
C ASP A 69 -0.29 -10.84 -12.55
N LEU A 70 -1.12 -11.65 -13.21
CA LEU A 70 -1.47 -13.00 -12.78
C LEU A 70 -0.48 -14.06 -13.31
N HIS A 71 0.41 -13.66 -14.23
CA HIS A 71 1.29 -14.55 -14.99
C HIS A 71 2.62 -14.86 -14.28
#